data_AF-A0A7G2RNW8-F1
#
_entry.id   AF-A0A7G2RNW8-F1
#
_cell.length_a   1.000
_cell.length_b   1.000
_cell.length_c   1.000
_cell.angle_alpha   90.00
_cell.angle_beta   90.00
_cell.angle_gamma   90.00
#
_symmetry.space_group_name_H-M   'P 1'
#
loop_
_entity.id
_entity.type
_entity.pdbx_description
1 polymer ?
#
loop_
_entity_poly.entity_id
_entity_poly.type
_entity_poly.pdbx_seq_one_letter_code
_entity_poly.pdbx_strand_id
1 'polypeptide(L)'
;MPDPDIRWLQRFSNFKKAFNQLDSAVQLCKTRELSDLEKQGLIQVFEYTYELSWNMIRDYFRWQGNTSITGSRDAIREAFANGLLEEGDGWMRKK
;
A
#
# COMPACT_ATOMS: atom_id res chain seq x y z
N MET A 1 5.91 4.16 28.92
CA MET A 1 7.09 4.36 28.06
C MET A 1 6.60 4.92 26.74
N PRO A 2 7.21 5.97 26.16
CA PRO A 2 6.82 6.41 24.83
C PRO A 2 7.20 5.29 23.85
N ASP A 3 6.20 4.80 23.13
CA ASP A 3 6.36 3.86 22.01
C ASP A 3 7.45 4.42 21.08
N PRO A 4 8.50 3.68 20.71
CA PRO A 4 9.52 4.20 19.81
C PRO A 4 8.82 4.72 18.56
N ASP A 5 9.01 6.01 18.27
CA ASP A 5 8.41 6.75 17.14
C ASP A 5 9.03 6.25 15.82
N ILE A 6 8.72 5.00 15.49
CA ILE A 6 9.23 4.30 14.32
C ILE A 6 8.26 4.62 13.19
N ARG A 7 8.69 5.55 12.35
CA ARG A 7 7.92 6.07 11.21
C ARG A 7 7.26 4.99 10.34
N TRP A 8 7.94 3.87 10.09
CA TRP A 8 7.38 2.80 9.26
C TRP A 8 6.21 2.08 9.95
N LEU A 9 6.21 1.94 11.28
CA LEU A 9 5.09 1.38 12.04
C LEU A 9 3.84 2.28 11.97
N GLN A 10 4.03 3.60 12.04
CA GLN A 10 2.93 4.55 11.85
C GLN A 10 2.35 4.47 10.44
N ARG A 11 3.21 4.42 9.41
CA ARG A 11 2.77 4.24 8.03
C ARG A 11 2.07 2.90 7.82
N PHE A 12 2.51 1.84 8.49
CA PHE A 12 1.83 0.55 8.43
C PHE A 12 0.42 0.62 9.01
N SER A 13 0.23 1.31 10.14
CA SER A 13 -1.11 1.56 10.70
C SER A 13 -2.02 2.31 9.73
N ASN A 14 -1.50 3.34 9.06
CA ASN A 14 -2.24 4.10 8.05
C ASN A 14 -2.58 3.25 6.82
N PHE A 15 -1.62 2.47 6.33
CA PHE A 15 -1.84 1.53 5.23
C PHE A 15 -2.93 0.50 5.56
N LYS A 16 -2.93 -0.08 6.77
CA LYS A 16 -3.98 -1.03 7.19
C LYS A 16 -5.38 -0.41 7.15
N LYS A 17 -5.52 0.82 7.64
CA LYS A 17 -6.80 1.54 7.61
C LYS A 17 -7.29 1.76 6.18
N ALA A 18 -6.40 2.24 5.31
CA ALA A 18 -6.67 2.44 3.89
C ALA A 18 -7.06 1.12 3.18
N PHE A 19 -6.31 0.05 3.44
CA PHE A 19 -6.58 -1.27 2.90
C PHE A 19 -7.95 -1.82 3.33
N ASN A 20 -8.33 -1.67 4.60
CA ASN A 20 -9.66 -2.08 5.07
C ASN A 20 -10.79 -1.30 4.39
N GLN A 21 -10.59 -0.01 4.12
CA GLN A 21 -11.54 0.80 3.36
C GLN A 21 -11.64 0.34 1.91
N LEU A 22 -10.50 0.01 1.28
CA LEU A 22 -10.46 -0.56 -0.07
C LEU A 22 -11.21 -1.89 -0.14
N ASP A 23 -10.93 -2.81 0.78
CA ASP A 23 -11.64 -4.10 0.84
C ASP A 23 -13.15 -3.89 1.00
N SER A 24 -13.56 -3.01 1.92
CA SER A 24 -14.98 -2.69 2.12
C SER A 24 -15.66 -2.16 0.85
N ALA A 25 -14.99 -1.28 0.10
CA ALA A 25 -15.50 -0.74 -1.16
C ALA A 25 -15.57 -1.81 -2.26
N VAL A 26 -14.60 -2.73 -2.31
CA VAL A 26 -14.59 -3.88 -3.23
C VAL A 26 -15.72 -4.86 -2.88
N GLN A 27 -15.96 -5.14 -1.59
CA GLN A 27 -17.08 -5.99 -1.18
C GLN A 27 -18.42 -5.36 -1.55
N LEU A 28 -18.60 -4.05 -1.37
CA LEU A 28 -19.82 -3.34 -1.80
C LEU A 28 -20.05 -3.46 -3.31
N CYS A 29 -18.99 -3.35 -4.13
CA CYS A 29 -19.07 -3.52 -5.58
C CYS A 29 -19.53 -4.93 -6.00
N LYS A 30 -19.36 -5.95 -5.14
CA LYS A 30 -19.81 -7.32 -5.40
C LYS A 30 -21.28 -7.54 -5.04
N THR A 31 -21.86 -6.71 -4.18
CA THR A 31 -23.27 -6.87 -3.74
C THR A 31 -24.24 -6.12 -4.63
N ARG A 32 -23.81 -5.02 -5.26
CA ARG A 32 -24.61 -4.25 -6.22
C ARG A 32 -23.72 -3.43 -7.14
N GLU A 33 -24.33 -2.88 -8.19
CA GLU A 33 -23.69 -1.85 -8.99
C GLU A 33 -23.42 -0.59 -8.16
N LEU A 34 -22.24 -0.01 -8.35
CA LEU A 34 -21.83 1.26 -7.78
C LEU A 34 -22.35 2.43 -8.63
N SER A 35 -22.80 3.50 -7.96
CA SER A 35 -23.00 4.79 -8.62
C SER A 35 -21.67 5.36 -9.15
N ASP A 36 -21.73 6.32 -10.06
CA ASP A 36 -20.52 6.93 -10.63
C ASP A 36 -19.63 7.59 -9.55
N LEU A 37 -20.25 8.21 -8.54
CA LEU A 37 -19.53 8.77 -7.39
C LEU A 37 -18.83 7.69 -6.57
N GLU A 38 -19.47 6.54 -6.36
CA GLU A 38 -18.87 5.42 -5.63
C GLU A 38 -17.75 4.75 -6.43
N LYS A 39 -17.88 4.67 -7.76
CA LYS A 39 -16.80 4.21 -8.65
C LYS A 39 -15.58 5.14 -8.54
N GLN A 40 -15.78 6.45 -8.56
CA GLN A 40 -14.72 7.44 -8.33
C GLN A 40 -14.09 7.29 -6.94
N GLY A 41 -14.92 7.12 -5.91
CA GLY A 41 -14.46 6.87 -4.54
C GLY A 41 -13.59 5.61 -4.44
N LEU A 42 -14.00 4.51 -5.07
CA LEU A 42 -13.22 3.27 -5.12
C LEU A 42 -11.85 3.48 -5.81
N ILE A 43 -11.82 4.22 -6.92
CA ILE A 43 -10.56 4.55 -7.62
C ILE A 43 -9.64 5.36 -6.70
N GLN A 44 -10.16 6.40 -6.06
CA GLN A 44 -9.40 7.24 -5.13
C GLN A 44 -8.84 6.41 -3.96
N VAL A 45 -9.66 5.52 -3.41
CA VAL A 45 -9.27 4.60 -2.32
C VAL A 45 -8.15 3.67 -2.75
N PHE A 46 -8.23 3.12 -3.95
CA PHE A 46 -7.16 2.31 -4.52
C PHE A 46 -5.86 3.11 -4.67
N GLU A 47 -5.91 4.32 -5.22
CA GLU A 47 -4.74 5.15 -5.48
C GLU A 47 -3.98 5.50 -4.19
N TYR A 48 -4.66 6.02 -3.17
CA TYR A 48 -3.97 6.36 -1.93
C TYR A 48 -3.56 5.12 -1.14
N THR A 49 -4.27 3.99 -1.25
CA THR A 49 -3.87 2.73 -0.60
C THR A 49 -2.56 2.21 -1.21
N TYR A 50 -2.45 2.26 -2.54
CA TYR A 50 -1.21 1.94 -3.24
C TYR A 50 -0.09 2.89 -2.82
N GLU A 51 -0.37 4.19 -2.72
CA GLU A 51 0.63 5.17 -2.29
C GLU A 51 1.16 4.90 -0.87
N LEU A 52 0.26 4.60 0.07
CA LEU A 52 0.62 4.26 1.43
C LEU A 52 1.44 2.97 1.51
N SER A 53 1.12 1.97 0.68
CA SER A 53 1.82 0.68 0.69
C SER A 53 3.30 0.83 0.33
N TRP A 54 3.62 1.49 -0.78
CA TRP A 54 5.01 1.61 -1.21
C TRP A 54 5.80 2.60 -0.35
N ASN A 55 5.15 3.63 0.20
CA ASN A 55 5.78 4.53 1.17
C ASN A 55 6.13 3.81 2.48
N MET A 56 5.27 2.90 2.95
CA MET A 56 5.53 2.06 4.11
C MET A 56 6.74 1.15 3.85
N ILE A 57 6.77 0.46 2.70
CA ILE A 57 7.88 -0.41 2.31
C ILE A 57 9.20 0.38 2.24
N ARG A 58 9.19 1.55 1.59
CA ARG A 58 10.35 2.43 1.53
C ARG A 58 10.86 2.80 2.93
N ASP A 59 9.96 3.21 3.82
CA ASP A 59 10.35 3.65 5.15
C ASP A 59 10.81 2.48 6.05
N TYR A 60 10.30 1.26 5.81
CA TYR A 60 10.80 0.03 6.42
C TYR A 60 12.26 -0.25 6.02
N PHE A 61 12.56 -0.22 4.72
CA PHE A 61 13.94 -0.43 4.24
C PHE A 61 14.89 0.70 4.65
N ARG A 62 14.41 1.94 4.70
CA ARG A 62 15.18 3.08 5.26
C ARG A 62 15.55 2.84 6.72
N TRP A 63 14.61 2.31 7.51
CA TRP A 63 14.87 1.94 8.90
C TRP A 63 15.89 0.79 9.01
N GLN A 64 15.96 -0.11 8.03
CA GLN A 64 16.99 -1.15 7.92
C GLN A 64 18.34 -0.64 7.35
N GLY A 65 18.44 0.64 6.96
CA GLY A 65 19.66 1.26 6.43
C GLY A 65 19.71 1.36 4.91
N ASN A 66 18.73 0.84 4.17
CA ASN A 66 18.64 1.01 2.72
C ASN A 66 17.90 2.31 2.36
N THR A 67 18.64 3.34 1.97
CA THR A 67 18.12 4.66 1.59
C THR A 67 17.96 4.85 0.08
N SER A 68 18.30 3.83 -0.73
CA SER A 68 18.32 3.91 -2.20
C SER A 68 16.94 3.90 -2.86
N ILE A 69 15.89 3.53 -2.13
CA ILE A 69 14.52 3.44 -2.66
C ILE A 69 13.95 4.85 -2.86
N THR A 70 13.71 5.20 -4.13
CA THR A 70 13.19 6.51 -4.52
C THR A 70 11.74 6.46 -4.96
N GLY A 71 11.30 5.36 -5.57
CA GLY A 71 9.96 5.21 -6.12
C GLY A 71 9.27 3.89 -5.75
N SER A 72 8.00 3.80 -6.16
CA SER A 72 7.17 2.62 -5.90
C SER A 72 7.72 1.34 -6.57
N ARG A 73 8.31 1.46 -7.77
CA ARG A 73 8.96 0.33 -8.46
C ARG A 73 10.16 -0.21 -7.68
N ASP A 74 11.01 0.67 -7.16
CA ASP A 74 12.17 0.29 -6.34
C ASP A 74 11.70 -0.39 -5.06
N ALA A 75 10.70 0.18 -4.39
CA ALA A 75 10.15 -0.34 -3.14
C ALA A 75 9.60 -1.76 -3.33
N ILE A 76 8.79 -1.96 -4.37
CA ILE A 76 8.21 -3.25 -4.69
C ILE A 76 9.31 -4.27 -5.05
N ARG A 77 10.29 -3.90 -5.89
CA ARG A 77 11.41 -4.78 -6.26
C ARG A 77 12.23 -5.19 -5.05
N GLU A 78 12.55 -4.26 -4.16
CA GLU A 78 13.31 -4.53 -2.95
C GLU A 78 12.52 -5.45 -2.01
N ALA A 79 11.23 -5.21 -1.85
CA ALA A 79 10.35 -6.05 -1.05
C ALA A 79 10.28 -7.50 -1.58
N PHE A 80 10.22 -7.68 -2.91
CA PHE A 80 10.31 -9.00 -3.53
C PHE A 80 11.67 -9.66 -3.29
N ALA A 81 12.76 -8.94 -3.54
CA ALA A 81 14.12 -9.47 -3.37
C ALA A 81 14.42 -9.94 -1.95
N ASN A 82 13.79 -9.30 -0.95
CA ASN A 82 13.92 -9.64 0.47
C ASN A 82 12.79 -10.54 1.01
N GLY A 83 11.92 -11.09 0.14
CA GLY A 83 10.86 -12.02 0.53
C GLY A 83 9.73 -11.41 1.37
N LEU A 84 9.57 -10.09 1.39
CA LEU A 84 8.45 -9.40 2.05
C LEU A 84 7.15 -9.47 1.26
N LEU A 85 7.27 -9.63 -0.06
CA LEU A 85 6.16 -9.85 -0.97
C LEU A 85 6.40 -11.18 -1.69
N GLU A 86 5.40 -12.05 -1.69
CA GLU A 86 5.40 -13.26 -2.53
C GLU A 86 5.06 -12.90 -3.97
N GLU A 87 5.71 -13.57 -4.92
CA GLU A 87 5.60 -13.30 -6.37
C GLU A 87 4.14 -13.19 -6.80
N GLY A 88 3.71 -11.95 -7.03
CA GLY A 88 2.41 -11.65 -7.59
C GLY A 88 2.65 -10.82 -8.83
N ASP A 89 2.63 -11.46 -10.00
CA ASP A 89 2.61 -10.84 -11.34
C ASP A 89 1.56 -9.71 -11.50
N GLY A 90 0.71 -9.47 -10.50
CA GLY A 90 -0.20 -8.33 -10.39
C GLY A 90 0.48 -6.99 -10.08
N TRP A 91 1.55 -6.95 -9.26
CA TRP A 91 2.13 -5.67 -8.81
C TRP A 91 2.86 -4.90 -9.91
N MET A 92 3.47 -5.61 -10.87
CA MET A 92 4.24 -5.01 -11.97
C MET A 92 3.39 -4.68 -13.20
N ARG A 93 2.09 -5.02 -13.19
CA ARG A 93 1.15 -4.61 -14.24
C ARG A 93 0.59 -3.20 -13.95
N LYS A 94 1.41 -2.19 -14.19
CA LYS A 94 0.90 -0.89 -14.66
C LYS A 94 1.43 -0.67 -16.07
N LYS A 95 0.59 -1.02 -17.04
CA LYS A 95 0.73 -0.58 -18.43
C LYS A 95 0.17 0.83 -18.54
#